data_AF-A0A9Y3R6R0-F1
#
_entry.id   AF-A0A9Y3R6R0-F1
#
_cell.length_a   1.000
_cell.length_b   1.000
_cell.length_c   1.000
_cell.angle_alpha   90.00
_cell.angle_beta   90.00
_cell.angle_gamma   90.00
#
_symmetry.space_group_name_H-M   'P 1'
#
loop_
_entity.id
_entity.type
_entity.pdbx_description
1 polymer ?
#
loop_
_entity_poly.entity_id
_entity_poly.type
_entity_poly.pdbx_seq_one_letter_code
_entity_poly.pdbx_strand_id
1 'polypeptide(L)'
;FAGFYQLTTAQISTQLCEDDPCEEALSKIKKDKDTIQIISKDLIRNLRIPLNSPSGKSVFLPSAKYKRIILASQANLKEEREAFHQAYQRKEEEETKSAEERKQQIQAADLSRKNNKALTELEQEARKRSQSLLEQSNALRMEQEEEIKRLNTLILNAQCQATINAQLEEKKQIQAEMEEEERRLDAVMEAERQKGLETERKIDELRKQHRNEGRAQLLEQIQKHLEKKENERKMREQEKQQIKENQKKMEKDDLKAKEKNRMEQQRMQEEIMRINAETLRVKEQRMKEEKLADIKAMEYIKKKQARDAEREAEQKQIRKEKEMEIAKLRAQQEKDRNYKAEQDELCAHRHQEELQKKWREKNREQAVRKAQQEAMLGAARLEQVHSKQHYQTVQATIKKEEFDRMLKAQKEAEAKEKEQQERQRQKVLRHAEAVRQQVNERKKLAKAEHREGFGEADKLLEEAQQRQMRLNEIKEKKLKELRVIGLGEKYCCEVERKAQRTHFV
;
A
#
# COMPACT_ATOMS: atom_id res chain seq x y z
N PHE A 1 -30.28 57.22 33.56
CA PHE A 1 -29.32 57.52 32.48
C PHE A 1 -29.64 56.54 31.35
N ALA A 2 -30.39 56.89 30.30
CA ALA A 2 -30.20 57.98 29.32
C ALA A 2 -28.96 57.71 28.43
N GLY A 3 -29.05 57.70 27.09
CA GLY A 3 -30.23 57.97 26.26
C GLY A 3 -30.05 57.67 24.76
N PHE A 4 -30.91 58.27 23.95
CA PHE A 4 -30.94 58.23 22.47
C PHE A 4 -29.60 58.56 21.79
N TYR A 5 -29.42 58.12 20.53
CA TYR A 5 -29.24 59.03 19.38
C TYR A 5 -29.63 58.36 18.04
N GLN A 6 -30.09 59.18 17.09
CA GLN A 6 -30.49 58.80 15.71
C GLN A 6 -29.46 59.32 14.68
N LEU A 7 -29.76 59.06 13.39
CA LEU A 7 -29.21 59.71 12.17
C LEU A 7 -27.87 59.11 11.68
N THR A 8 -27.50 59.05 10.39
CA THR A 8 -28.16 59.03 9.05
C THR A 8 -27.03 58.84 8.03
N THR A 9 -27.28 58.24 6.86
CA THR A 9 -26.89 58.81 5.54
C THR A 9 -27.42 57.96 4.39
N ALA A 10 -27.72 58.61 3.26
CA ALA A 10 -28.24 57.99 2.04
C ALA A 10 -27.20 58.03 0.91
N GLN A 11 -27.43 57.26 -0.15
CA GLN A 11 -26.89 57.59 -1.48
C GLN A 11 -27.84 57.12 -2.60
N ILE A 12 -27.83 57.86 -3.70
CA ILE A 12 -28.85 57.87 -4.77
C ILE A 12 -28.13 57.71 -6.13
N SER A 13 -28.72 56.94 -7.05
CA SER A 13 -28.53 57.07 -8.51
C SER A 13 -29.66 56.30 -9.22
N THR A 14 -30.73 56.88 -9.76
CA THR A 14 -30.87 57.71 -10.99
C THR A 14 -30.29 57.08 -12.26
N GLN A 15 -31.15 56.70 -13.22
CA GLN A 15 -31.39 57.44 -14.48
C GLN A 15 -32.35 56.67 -15.43
N LEU A 16 -33.36 57.41 -15.95
CA LEU A 16 -33.82 57.51 -17.36
C LEU A 16 -34.24 56.20 -18.10
N CYS A 17 -35.35 56.12 -18.84
CA CYS A 17 -36.31 57.12 -19.32
C CYS A 17 -37.72 56.44 -19.46
N GLU A 18 -38.72 56.77 -20.31
CA GLU A 18 -38.88 57.72 -21.44
C GLU A 18 -40.39 58.10 -21.62
N ASP A 19 -40.70 58.90 -22.63
CA ASP A 19 -41.98 59.56 -23.01
C ASP A 19 -42.86 58.67 -23.97
N ASP A 20 -44.10 58.95 -24.44
CA ASP A 20 -44.99 60.13 -24.44
C ASP A 20 -46.51 59.70 -24.73
N PRO A 21 -47.50 60.46 -25.28
CA PRO A 21 -48.89 60.48 -24.72
C PRO A 21 -50.03 60.11 -25.70
N CYS A 22 -51.31 60.21 -25.24
CA CYS A 22 -52.43 60.66 -26.08
C CYS A 22 -53.72 61.03 -25.30
N GLU A 23 -54.37 62.13 -25.67
CA GLU A 23 -55.67 62.60 -25.17
C GLU A 23 -56.87 62.15 -26.07
N GLU A 24 -58.07 62.58 -25.64
CA GLU A 24 -59.35 62.80 -26.35
C GLU A 24 -60.51 61.88 -25.88
N ALA A 25 -61.44 62.31 -25.02
CA ALA A 25 -62.39 63.45 -25.04
C ALA A 25 -63.74 63.14 -25.73
N LEU A 26 -64.85 63.39 -25.03
CA LEU A 26 -66.18 63.87 -25.50
C LEU A 26 -67.26 63.68 -24.39
N SER A 27 -68.33 64.47 -24.29
CA SER A 27 -68.38 65.92 -24.00
C SER A 27 -69.77 66.34 -23.45
N LYS A 28 -69.80 67.33 -22.53
CA LYS A 28 -70.95 68.24 -22.21
C LYS A 28 -72.20 67.53 -21.59
N ILE A 29 -73.09 68.16 -20.81
CA ILE A 29 -73.83 69.42 -21.01
C ILE A 29 -74.40 69.97 -19.66
N LYS A 30 -74.14 71.26 -19.35
CA LYS A 30 -74.94 72.23 -18.53
C LYS A 30 -75.16 71.90 -17.02
N LYS A 31 -75.35 72.87 -16.11
CA LYS A 31 -75.58 74.33 -16.22
C LYS A 31 -75.13 75.04 -14.92
N ASP A 32 -74.94 76.34 -15.02
CA ASP A 32 -74.52 77.25 -13.96
C ASP A 32 -75.47 77.25 -12.75
N LYS A 33 -74.92 77.51 -11.56
CA LYS A 33 -75.67 77.94 -10.36
C LYS A 33 -74.81 78.92 -9.59
N ASP A 34 -75.36 80.08 -9.28
CA ASP A 34 -74.64 81.17 -8.63
C ASP A 34 -74.07 80.73 -7.27
N THR A 35 -72.75 80.79 -7.16
CA THR A 35 -72.01 80.58 -5.91
C THR A 35 -71.43 81.89 -5.43
N ILE A 36 -71.84 82.32 -4.23
CA ILE A 36 -71.25 83.50 -3.58
C ILE A 36 -70.05 83.04 -2.75
N GLN A 37 -68.90 83.69 -2.97
CA GLN A 37 -67.72 83.53 -2.14
C GLN A 37 -67.82 84.44 -0.92
N ILE A 38 -67.76 83.83 0.26
CA ILE A 38 -67.63 84.57 1.53
C ILE A 38 -66.20 84.39 2.02
N ILE A 39 -65.50 85.52 2.17
CA ILE A 39 -64.14 85.58 2.70
C ILE A 39 -64.23 86.06 4.15
N SER A 40 -63.73 85.26 5.08
CA SER A 40 -63.47 85.63 6.46
C SER A 40 -62.01 85.29 6.78
N LYS A 41 -61.43 85.90 7.81
CA LYS A 41 -59.96 85.94 8.03
C LYS A 41 -59.24 84.60 7.91
N ASP A 42 -59.89 83.49 8.26
CA ASP A 42 -59.23 82.19 8.40
C ASP A 42 -59.65 81.12 7.37
N LEU A 43 -60.57 81.37 6.41
CA LEU A 43 -60.89 80.46 5.29
C LEU A 43 -61.90 81.05 4.27
N ILE A 44 -61.77 80.69 2.98
CA ILE A 44 -62.72 81.02 1.91
C ILE A 44 -63.73 79.87 1.73
N ARG A 45 -65.03 80.18 1.60
CA ARG A 45 -66.09 79.18 1.37
C ARG A 45 -66.97 79.53 0.17
N ASN A 46 -67.20 78.54 -0.70
CA ASN A 46 -68.16 78.61 -1.80
C ASN A 46 -69.52 78.05 -1.35
N LEU A 47 -70.56 78.89 -1.21
CA LEU A 47 -71.92 78.43 -0.91
C LEU A 47 -72.81 78.47 -2.15
N ARG A 48 -73.57 77.39 -2.37
CA ARG A 48 -74.44 77.19 -3.54
C ARG A 48 -75.90 77.34 -3.13
N ILE A 49 -76.56 78.42 -3.56
CA ILE A 49 -77.92 78.75 -3.12
C ILE A 49 -78.96 77.94 -3.93
N PRO A 50 -79.91 77.25 -3.29
CA PRO A 50 -81.05 76.62 -3.97
C PRO A 50 -82.17 77.64 -4.21
N LEU A 51 -82.67 77.71 -5.46
CA LEU A 51 -83.87 78.48 -5.80
C LEU A 51 -85.14 77.71 -5.40
N ASN A 52 -85.86 78.24 -4.41
CA ASN A 52 -87.29 78.00 -4.16
C ASN A 52 -88.05 79.19 -4.78
N SER A 53 -89.19 79.11 -5.48
CA SER A 53 -90.15 78.08 -5.94
C SER A 53 -90.98 78.77 -7.08
N PRO A 54 -92.09 78.26 -7.68
CA PRO A 54 -92.82 77.00 -7.49
C PRO A 54 -93.20 76.24 -8.80
N SER A 55 -93.56 74.95 -8.68
CA SER A 55 -94.48 74.27 -9.61
C SER A 55 -94.95 72.94 -9.01
N GLY A 56 -96.13 72.94 -8.39
CA GLY A 56 -96.78 71.72 -7.88
C GLY A 56 -97.34 70.87 -9.02
N LYS A 57 -96.48 70.11 -9.72
CA LYS A 57 -96.90 69.09 -10.70
C LYS A 57 -96.36 67.72 -10.29
N SER A 58 -97.20 66.93 -9.65
CA SER A 58 -96.96 65.51 -9.42
C SER A 58 -96.92 64.78 -10.77
N VAL A 59 -95.72 64.32 -11.17
CA VAL A 59 -95.58 63.41 -12.31
C VAL A 59 -96.05 62.02 -11.86
N PHE A 60 -97.30 61.69 -12.17
CA PHE A 60 -97.83 60.34 -11.96
C PHE A 60 -97.02 59.35 -12.83
N LEU A 61 -96.16 58.55 -12.21
CA LEU A 61 -95.52 57.43 -12.92
C LEU A 61 -96.60 56.40 -13.28
N PRO A 62 -96.77 56.04 -14.58
CA PRO A 62 -97.66 54.95 -14.95
C PRO A 62 -97.22 53.64 -14.28
N SER A 63 -98.18 52.85 -13.77
CA SER A 63 -97.88 51.61 -13.01
C SER A 63 -96.92 50.67 -13.75
N ALA A 64 -97.00 50.60 -15.08
CA ALA A 64 -96.06 49.84 -15.91
C ALA A 64 -94.61 50.36 -15.83
N LYS A 65 -94.39 51.69 -15.87
CA LYS A 65 -93.04 52.27 -15.68
C LYS A 65 -92.57 52.11 -14.23
N TYR A 66 -93.45 52.29 -13.25
CA TYR A 66 -93.13 52.08 -11.83
C TYR A 66 -92.70 50.63 -11.56
N LYS A 67 -93.47 49.63 -12.03
CA LYS A 67 -93.12 48.21 -11.95
C LYS A 67 -91.84 47.86 -12.73
N ARG A 68 -91.63 48.44 -13.92
CA ARG A 68 -90.41 48.25 -14.71
C ARG A 68 -89.17 48.83 -14.00
N ILE A 69 -89.32 49.96 -13.31
CA ILE A 69 -88.27 50.51 -12.45
C ILE A 69 -88.04 49.59 -11.25
N ILE A 70 -89.08 49.12 -10.55
CA ILE A 70 -88.93 48.16 -9.43
C ILE A 70 -88.24 46.86 -9.86
N LEU A 71 -88.58 46.29 -11.02
CA LEU A 71 -87.93 45.08 -11.53
C LEU A 71 -86.48 45.33 -12.00
N ALA A 72 -86.17 46.53 -12.53
CA ALA A 72 -84.79 46.91 -12.89
C ALA A 72 -83.97 47.44 -11.70
N SER A 73 -84.61 47.81 -10.59
CA SER A 73 -83.99 48.27 -9.35
C SER A 73 -84.05 47.24 -8.23
N GLN A 74 -84.65 46.07 -8.47
CA GLN A 74 -84.29 44.86 -7.75
C GLN A 74 -82.81 44.64 -8.03
N ALA A 75 -81.99 45.08 -7.09
CA ALA A 75 -80.59 44.73 -7.08
C ALA A 75 -80.51 43.21 -7.10
N ASN A 76 -79.92 42.66 -8.17
CA ASN A 76 -79.53 41.25 -8.26
C ASN A 76 -79.03 40.80 -6.88
N LEU A 77 -79.50 39.63 -6.44
CA LEU A 77 -79.17 39.09 -5.12
C LEU A 77 -77.65 39.17 -4.93
N LYS A 78 -77.19 39.43 -3.69
CA LYS A 78 -75.75 39.59 -3.43
C LYS A 78 -74.94 38.44 -4.03
N GLU A 79 -75.49 37.23 -3.90
CA GLU A 79 -75.05 35.98 -4.50
C GLU A 79 -74.87 36.03 -6.03
N GLU A 80 -75.78 36.63 -6.79
CA GLU A 80 -75.66 36.76 -8.25
C GLU A 80 -74.56 37.77 -8.66
N ARG A 81 -74.38 38.84 -7.88
CA ARG A 81 -73.30 39.81 -8.10
C ARG A 81 -71.94 39.21 -7.75
N GLU A 82 -71.87 38.48 -6.65
CA GLU A 82 -70.69 37.73 -6.21
C GLU A 82 -70.36 36.62 -7.22
N ALA A 83 -71.36 35.90 -7.75
CA ALA A 83 -71.16 34.90 -8.81
C ALA A 83 -70.65 35.52 -10.11
N PHE A 84 -71.16 36.69 -10.52
CA PHE A 84 -70.65 37.40 -11.70
C PHE A 84 -69.22 37.91 -11.49
N HIS A 85 -68.89 38.43 -10.30
CA HIS A 85 -67.52 38.84 -9.96
C HIS A 85 -66.55 37.65 -9.93
N GLN A 86 -66.95 36.52 -9.35
CA GLN A 86 -66.16 35.28 -9.35
C GLN A 86 -65.97 34.73 -10.77
N ALA A 87 -67.01 34.79 -11.62
CA ALA A 87 -66.91 34.38 -13.03
C ALA A 87 -65.99 35.30 -13.84
N TYR A 88 -65.96 36.60 -13.53
CA TYR A 88 -65.04 37.57 -14.14
C TYR A 88 -63.59 37.33 -13.68
N GLN A 89 -63.38 37.17 -12.36
CA GLN A 89 -62.07 36.84 -11.79
C GLN A 89 -61.51 35.53 -12.33
N ARG A 90 -62.33 34.48 -12.48
CA ARG A 90 -61.91 33.21 -13.10
C ARG A 90 -61.45 33.39 -14.55
N LYS A 91 -62.10 34.27 -15.32
CA LYS A 91 -61.67 34.58 -16.70
C LYS A 91 -60.36 35.37 -16.73
N GLU A 92 -60.19 36.38 -15.88
CA GLU A 92 -58.89 37.07 -15.74
C GLU A 92 -57.79 36.10 -15.28
N GLU A 93 -58.09 35.18 -14.37
CA GLU A 93 -57.17 34.13 -13.95
C GLU A 93 -56.82 33.15 -15.08
N GLU A 94 -57.77 32.77 -15.93
CA GLU A 94 -57.55 31.88 -17.10
C GLU A 94 -56.72 32.61 -18.19
N GLU A 95 -57.01 33.88 -18.44
CA GLU A 95 -56.27 34.72 -19.40
C GLU A 95 -54.83 34.99 -18.91
N THR A 96 -54.65 35.30 -17.63
CA THR A 96 -53.31 35.48 -17.02
C THR A 96 -52.53 34.17 -16.99
N LYS A 97 -53.13 33.03 -16.62
CA LYS A 97 -52.48 31.71 -16.72
C LYS A 97 -52.05 31.39 -18.16
N SER A 98 -52.90 31.65 -19.16
CA SER A 98 -52.52 31.46 -20.57
C SER A 98 -51.38 32.39 -21.02
N ALA A 99 -51.33 33.63 -20.51
CA ALA A 99 -50.22 34.55 -20.77
C ALA A 99 -48.92 34.10 -20.07
N GLU A 100 -49.00 33.58 -18.85
CA GLU A 100 -47.87 33.01 -18.11
C GLU A 100 -47.34 31.73 -18.78
N GLU A 101 -48.19 30.83 -19.24
CA GLU A 101 -47.80 29.65 -20.01
C GLU A 101 -47.07 30.02 -21.29
N ARG A 102 -47.57 30.99 -22.07
CA ARG A 102 -46.87 31.52 -23.27
C ARG A 102 -45.52 32.13 -22.90
N LYS A 103 -45.44 32.89 -21.80
CA LYS A 103 -44.19 33.46 -21.30
C LYS A 103 -43.18 32.37 -20.91
N GLN A 104 -43.62 31.32 -20.23
CA GLN A 104 -42.79 30.16 -19.89
C GLN A 104 -42.32 29.39 -21.13
N GLN A 105 -43.19 29.19 -22.13
CA GLN A 105 -42.83 28.55 -23.40
C GLN A 105 -41.79 29.37 -24.18
N ILE A 106 -41.94 30.70 -24.23
CA ILE A 106 -40.95 31.60 -24.86
C ILE A 106 -39.61 31.54 -24.10
N GLN A 107 -39.63 31.58 -22.77
CA GLN A 107 -38.41 31.45 -21.96
C GLN A 107 -37.72 30.09 -22.17
N ALA A 108 -38.48 28.99 -22.24
CA ALA A 108 -37.95 27.66 -22.54
C ALA A 108 -37.36 27.57 -23.97
N ALA A 109 -37.99 28.21 -24.95
CA ALA A 109 -37.49 28.30 -26.32
C ALA A 109 -36.21 29.16 -26.42
N ASP A 110 -36.12 30.26 -25.68
CA ASP A 110 -34.93 31.11 -25.61
C ASP A 110 -33.76 30.43 -24.88
N LEU A 111 -34.03 29.71 -23.78
CA LEU A 111 -33.03 28.86 -23.13
C LEU A 111 -32.53 27.77 -24.09
N SER A 112 -33.45 27.13 -24.83
CA SER A 112 -33.11 26.13 -25.85
C SER A 112 -32.26 26.74 -26.98
N ARG A 113 -32.59 27.94 -27.48
CA ARG A 113 -31.78 28.67 -28.47
C ARG A 113 -30.40 29.04 -27.96
N LYS A 114 -30.28 29.47 -26.71
CA LYS A 114 -28.98 29.79 -26.08
C LYS A 114 -28.12 28.55 -25.92
N ASN A 115 -28.70 27.45 -25.45
CA ASN A 115 -28.00 26.17 -25.25
C ASN A 115 -27.61 25.50 -26.57
N ASN A 116 -28.44 25.61 -27.61
CA ASN A 116 -28.23 25.00 -28.92
C ASN A 116 -27.49 25.93 -29.92
N LYS A 117 -26.93 27.05 -29.44
CA LYS A 117 -26.15 27.95 -30.31
C LYS A 117 -24.87 27.23 -30.76
N ALA A 118 -24.71 27.08 -32.08
CA ALA A 118 -23.51 26.48 -32.65
C ALA A 118 -22.26 27.26 -32.23
N LEU A 119 -21.21 26.52 -31.87
CA LEU A 119 -19.96 27.10 -31.37
C LEU A 119 -19.20 27.79 -32.50
N THR A 120 -18.75 29.00 -32.23
CA THR A 120 -17.88 29.80 -33.09
C THR A 120 -16.58 29.05 -33.35
N GLU A 121 -15.96 29.23 -34.51
CA GLU A 121 -14.69 28.55 -34.86
C GLU A 121 -13.60 28.76 -33.80
N LEU A 122 -13.49 29.98 -33.25
CA LEU A 122 -12.60 30.31 -32.12
C LEU A 122 -12.94 29.54 -30.83
N GLU A 123 -14.22 29.31 -30.55
CA GLU A 123 -14.66 28.53 -29.39
C GLU A 123 -14.41 27.03 -29.59
N GLN A 124 -14.55 26.54 -30.83
CA GLN A 124 -14.18 25.17 -31.19
C GLN A 124 -12.66 24.96 -31.10
N GLU A 125 -11.86 25.93 -31.54
CA GLU A 125 -10.41 25.87 -31.44
C GLU A 125 -9.96 25.97 -29.97
N ALA A 126 -10.54 26.88 -29.18
CA ALA A 126 -10.31 26.96 -27.74
C ALA A 126 -10.69 25.65 -27.03
N ARG A 127 -11.79 25.01 -27.42
CA ARG A 127 -12.17 23.67 -26.92
C ARG A 127 -11.15 22.60 -27.31
N LYS A 128 -10.70 22.54 -28.57
CA LYS A 128 -9.65 21.59 -29.02
C LYS A 128 -8.33 21.79 -28.26
N ARG A 129 -7.89 23.04 -28.10
CA ARG A 129 -6.70 23.39 -27.30
C ARG A 129 -6.88 22.98 -25.83
N SER A 130 -8.04 23.26 -25.24
CA SER A 130 -8.36 22.85 -23.86
C SER A 130 -8.42 21.33 -23.71
N GLN A 131 -8.99 20.60 -24.67
CA GLN A 131 -9.04 19.14 -24.69
C GLN A 131 -7.64 18.55 -24.80
N SER A 132 -6.81 19.05 -25.73
CA SER A 132 -5.42 18.63 -25.87
C SER A 132 -4.59 18.88 -24.61
N LEU A 133 -4.77 20.02 -23.92
CA LEU A 133 -4.14 20.29 -22.62
C LEU A 133 -4.64 19.36 -21.51
N LEU A 134 -5.93 19.01 -21.49
CA LEU A 134 -6.50 18.04 -20.54
C LEU A 134 -5.98 16.62 -20.82
N GLU A 135 -5.91 16.21 -22.09
CA GLU A 135 -5.34 14.94 -22.53
C GLU A 135 -3.85 14.84 -22.19
N GLN A 136 -3.07 15.88 -22.45
CA GLN A 136 -1.64 15.95 -22.08
C GLN A 136 -1.45 15.90 -20.56
N SER A 137 -2.25 16.65 -19.80
CA SER A 137 -2.24 16.62 -18.33
C SER A 137 -2.60 15.23 -17.79
N ASN A 138 -3.66 14.61 -18.34
CA ASN A 138 -4.06 13.25 -17.98
C ASN A 138 -2.96 12.24 -18.34
N ALA A 139 -2.37 12.30 -19.53
CA ALA A 139 -1.25 11.45 -19.92
C ALA A 139 -0.08 11.57 -18.93
N LEU A 140 0.34 12.79 -18.59
CA LEU A 140 1.38 13.03 -17.58
C LEU A 140 1.00 12.46 -16.21
N ARG A 141 -0.26 12.58 -15.77
CA ARG A 141 -0.72 11.97 -14.50
C ARG A 141 -0.66 10.44 -14.54
N MET A 142 -1.00 9.82 -15.68
CA MET A 142 -0.89 8.37 -15.84
C MET A 142 0.58 7.91 -15.90
N GLU A 143 1.48 8.64 -16.56
CA GLU A 143 2.93 8.37 -16.50
C GLU A 143 3.51 8.45 -15.07
N GLN A 144 2.84 9.15 -14.14
CA GLN A 144 3.24 9.21 -12.74
C GLN A 144 2.80 7.98 -11.92
N GLU A 145 1.87 7.16 -12.42
CA GLU A 145 1.45 5.90 -11.76
C GLU A 145 2.63 4.92 -11.68
N GLU A 146 2.83 4.30 -10.51
CA GLU A 146 3.99 3.43 -10.28
C GLU A 146 4.07 2.26 -11.26
N GLU A 147 2.94 1.67 -11.62
CA GLU A 147 2.88 0.54 -12.54
C GLU A 147 3.32 0.92 -13.96
N ILE A 148 3.03 2.16 -14.39
CA ILE A 148 3.48 2.68 -15.69
C ILE A 148 4.95 3.07 -15.62
N LYS A 149 5.44 3.62 -14.51
CA LYS A 149 6.89 3.80 -14.27
C LYS A 149 7.66 2.48 -14.32
N ARG A 150 7.15 1.44 -13.65
CA ARG A 150 7.72 0.08 -13.69
C ARG A 150 7.72 -0.47 -15.12
N LEU A 151 6.63 -0.31 -15.88
CA LEU A 151 6.60 -0.66 -17.30
C LEU A 151 7.64 0.13 -18.12
N ASN A 152 7.76 1.44 -17.91
CA ASN A 152 8.73 2.28 -18.62
C ASN A 152 10.19 1.82 -18.36
N THR A 153 10.52 1.38 -17.14
CA THR A 153 11.85 0.80 -16.87
C THR A 153 12.06 -0.55 -17.56
N LEU A 154 11.03 -1.40 -17.64
CA LEU A 154 11.09 -2.66 -18.40
C LEU A 154 11.28 -2.40 -19.90
N ILE A 155 10.59 -1.39 -20.44
CA ILE A 155 10.71 -0.92 -21.82
C ILE A 155 12.14 -0.47 -22.12
N LEU A 156 12.69 0.42 -21.28
CA LEU A 156 14.04 0.94 -21.46
C LEU A 156 15.08 -0.18 -21.41
N ASN A 157 14.95 -1.10 -20.45
CA ASN A 157 15.83 -2.26 -20.35
C ASN A 157 15.76 -3.17 -21.58
N ALA A 158 14.56 -3.38 -22.15
CA ALA A 158 14.37 -4.15 -23.38
C ALA A 158 14.98 -3.46 -24.62
N GLN A 159 14.86 -2.13 -24.72
CA GLN A 159 15.54 -1.32 -25.73
C GLN A 159 17.07 -1.46 -25.61
N CYS A 160 17.63 -1.27 -24.40
CA CYS A 160 19.05 -1.44 -24.14
C CYS A 160 19.54 -2.85 -24.51
N GLN A 161 18.79 -3.91 -24.16
CA GLN A 161 19.16 -5.28 -24.51
C GLN A 161 19.16 -5.52 -26.02
N ALA A 162 18.21 -4.94 -26.75
CA ALA A 162 18.18 -5.00 -28.21
C ALA A 162 19.43 -4.31 -28.83
N THR A 163 19.80 -3.12 -28.33
CA THR A 163 21.02 -2.42 -28.75
C THR A 163 22.29 -3.20 -28.42
N ILE A 164 22.41 -3.77 -27.21
CA ILE A 164 23.57 -4.58 -26.80
C ILE A 164 23.72 -5.81 -27.70
N ASN A 165 22.60 -6.47 -28.05
CA ASN A 165 22.64 -7.66 -28.90
C ASN A 165 23.05 -7.30 -30.34
N ALA A 166 22.56 -6.19 -30.89
CA ALA A 166 23.00 -5.67 -32.19
C ALA A 166 24.51 -5.35 -32.20
N GLN A 167 25.00 -4.60 -31.20
CA GLN A 167 26.43 -4.30 -31.03
C GLN A 167 27.31 -5.54 -30.88
N LEU A 168 26.77 -6.61 -30.26
CA LEU A 168 27.48 -7.88 -30.09
C LEU A 168 27.51 -8.70 -31.40
N GLU A 169 26.51 -8.56 -32.27
CA GLU A 169 26.52 -9.10 -33.63
C GLU A 169 27.48 -8.32 -34.53
N GLU A 170 27.45 -6.98 -34.52
CA GLU A 170 28.43 -6.11 -35.20
C GLU A 170 29.87 -6.44 -34.78
N LYS A 171 30.13 -6.56 -33.47
CA LYS A 171 31.47 -6.90 -32.96
C LYS A 171 31.95 -8.27 -33.46
N LYS A 172 31.07 -9.26 -33.57
CA LYS A 172 31.42 -10.59 -34.12
C LYS A 172 31.75 -10.52 -35.61
N GLN A 173 31.04 -9.71 -36.38
CA GLN A 173 31.32 -9.49 -37.80
C GLN A 173 32.70 -8.84 -37.96
N ILE A 174 32.97 -7.76 -37.22
CA ILE A 174 34.28 -7.09 -37.21
C ILE A 174 35.40 -8.07 -36.81
N GLN A 175 35.17 -8.92 -35.80
CA GLN A 175 36.17 -9.93 -35.41
C GLN A 175 36.44 -10.96 -36.52
N ALA A 176 35.41 -11.43 -37.22
CA ALA A 176 35.59 -12.36 -38.34
C ALA A 176 36.34 -11.70 -39.52
N GLU A 177 36.01 -10.46 -39.86
CA GLU A 177 36.70 -9.67 -40.90
C GLU A 177 38.18 -9.45 -40.53
N MET A 178 38.47 -9.11 -39.26
CA MET A 178 39.84 -8.97 -38.77
C MET A 178 40.62 -10.30 -38.83
N GLU A 179 40.02 -11.42 -38.42
CA GLU A 179 40.65 -12.74 -38.54
C GLU A 179 40.92 -13.13 -40.01
N GLU A 180 40.06 -12.73 -40.95
CA GLU A 180 40.28 -12.98 -42.39
C GLU A 180 41.43 -12.14 -42.96
N GLU A 181 41.54 -10.86 -42.59
CA GLU A 181 42.67 -10.02 -42.99
C GLU A 181 43.99 -10.43 -42.29
N GLU A 182 43.96 -10.89 -41.03
CA GLU A 182 45.13 -11.48 -40.36
C GLU A 182 45.64 -12.72 -41.12
N ARG A 183 44.76 -13.68 -41.46
CA ARG A 183 45.11 -14.87 -42.26
C ARG A 183 45.70 -14.50 -43.63
N ARG A 184 45.18 -13.43 -44.25
CA ARG A 184 45.68 -12.90 -45.53
C ARG A 184 47.07 -12.31 -45.39
N LEU A 185 47.34 -11.54 -44.33
CA LEU A 185 48.65 -10.98 -44.03
C LEU A 185 49.67 -12.08 -43.72
N ASP A 186 49.32 -13.08 -42.92
CA ASP A 186 50.17 -14.24 -42.64
C ASP A 186 50.56 -14.98 -43.92
N ALA A 187 49.61 -15.22 -44.83
CA ALA A 187 49.89 -15.85 -46.12
C ALA A 187 50.86 -15.03 -47.00
N VAL A 188 50.78 -13.69 -46.96
CA VAL A 188 51.74 -12.81 -47.64
C VAL A 188 53.12 -12.88 -46.99
N MET A 189 53.19 -12.81 -45.65
CA MET A 189 54.44 -12.91 -44.89
C MET A 189 55.13 -14.27 -45.07
N GLU A 190 54.37 -15.36 -45.12
CA GLU A 190 54.91 -16.69 -45.43
C GLU A 190 55.45 -16.76 -46.86
N ALA A 191 54.75 -16.18 -47.85
CA ALA A 191 55.22 -16.13 -49.22
C ALA A 191 56.50 -15.29 -49.36
N GLU A 192 56.64 -14.19 -48.63
CA GLU A 192 57.90 -13.41 -48.56
C GLU A 192 59.03 -14.19 -47.90
N ARG A 193 58.75 -14.88 -46.78
CA ARG A 193 59.71 -15.76 -46.11
C ARG A 193 60.19 -16.90 -47.02
N GLN A 194 59.29 -17.49 -47.80
CA GLN A 194 59.63 -18.52 -48.79
C GLN A 194 60.56 -17.95 -49.89
N LYS A 195 60.24 -16.77 -50.45
CA LYS A 195 61.11 -16.07 -51.42
C LYS A 195 62.49 -15.78 -50.84
N GLY A 196 62.57 -15.37 -49.57
CA GLY A 196 63.85 -15.17 -48.86
C GLY A 196 64.68 -16.46 -48.74
N LEU A 197 64.06 -17.59 -48.37
CA LEU A 197 64.75 -18.87 -48.35
C LEU A 197 65.18 -19.36 -49.74
N GLU A 198 64.41 -19.05 -50.79
CA GLU A 198 64.81 -19.35 -52.17
C GLU A 198 66.03 -18.54 -52.63
N THR A 199 66.13 -17.26 -52.26
CA THR A 199 67.30 -16.44 -52.60
C THR A 199 68.53 -16.89 -51.83
N GLU A 200 68.41 -17.24 -50.54
CA GLU A 200 69.50 -17.85 -49.77
C GLU A 200 69.97 -19.19 -50.36
N ARG A 201 69.05 -20.07 -50.75
CA ARG A 201 69.39 -21.34 -51.42
C ARG A 201 70.19 -21.10 -52.71
N LYS A 202 69.76 -20.16 -53.55
CA LYS A 202 70.47 -19.77 -54.79
C LYS A 202 71.88 -19.24 -54.49
N ILE A 203 72.05 -18.42 -53.44
CA ILE A 203 73.36 -17.93 -53.00
C ILE A 203 74.27 -19.08 -52.54
N ASP A 204 73.74 -20.03 -51.77
CA ASP A 204 74.52 -21.17 -51.29
C ASP A 204 74.84 -22.20 -52.39
N GLU A 205 74.00 -22.33 -53.41
CA GLU A 205 74.28 -23.08 -54.63
C GLU A 205 75.45 -22.45 -55.42
N LEU A 206 75.43 -21.13 -55.64
CA LEU A 206 76.55 -20.40 -56.26
C LEU A 206 77.85 -20.56 -55.44
N ARG A 207 77.77 -20.45 -54.11
CA ARG A 207 78.92 -20.71 -53.22
C ARG A 207 79.41 -22.16 -53.29
N LYS A 208 78.53 -23.16 -53.48
CA LYS A 208 78.93 -24.56 -53.72
C LYS A 208 79.61 -24.72 -55.07
N GLN A 209 79.10 -24.08 -56.13
CA GLN A 209 79.70 -24.08 -57.46
C GLN A 209 81.13 -23.53 -57.41
N HIS A 210 81.35 -22.34 -56.83
CA HIS A 210 82.68 -21.77 -56.67
C HIS A 210 83.65 -22.64 -55.84
N ARG A 211 83.16 -23.35 -54.80
CA ARG A 211 84.00 -24.33 -54.07
C ARG A 211 84.37 -25.54 -54.94
N ASN A 212 83.46 -26.00 -55.80
CA ASN A 212 83.73 -27.11 -56.72
C ASN A 212 84.71 -26.69 -57.83
N GLU A 213 84.58 -25.48 -58.36
CA GLU A 213 85.52 -24.86 -59.32
C GLU A 213 86.93 -24.76 -58.71
N GLY A 214 87.06 -24.19 -57.51
CA GLY A 214 88.34 -24.11 -56.80
C GLY A 214 88.94 -25.49 -56.49
N ARG A 215 88.12 -26.48 -56.14
CA ARG A 215 88.57 -27.87 -55.97
C ARG A 215 89.07 -28.48 -57.29
N ALA A 216 88.39 -28.23 -58.41
CA ALA A 216 88.80 -28.73 -59.71
C ALA A 216 90.16 -28.15 -60.13
N GLN A 217 90.35 -26.84 -59.95
CA GLN A 217 91.63 -26.17 -60.20
C GLN A 217 92.77 -26.73 -59.34
N LEU A 218 92.53 -27.03 -58.06
CA LEU A 218 93.52 -27.67 -57.19
C LEU A 218 93.88 -29.09 -57.63
N LEU A 219 92.90 -29.88 -58.09
CA LEU A 219 93.15 -31.23 -58.63
C LEU A 219 93.99 -31.16 -59.92
N GLU A 220 93.71 -30.20 -60.80
CA GLU A 220 94.49 -29.96 -62.01
C GLU A 220 95.94 -29.54 -61.68
N GLN A 221 96.14 -28.69 -60.66
CA GLN A 221 97.47 -28.34 -60.16
C GLN A 221 98.22 -29.55 -59.60
N ILE A 222 97.55 -30.41 -58.84
CA ILE A 222 98.14 -31.66 -58.31
C ILE A 222 98.55 -32.60 -59.45
N GLN A 223 97.71 -32.77 -60.48
CA GLN A 223 98.06 -33.55 -61.67
C GLN A 223 99.31 -33.00 -62.37
N LYS A 224 99.36 -31.69 -62.66
CA LYS A 224 100.54 -31.03 -63.24
C LYS A 224 101.81 -31.18 -62.37
N HIS A 225 101.67 -31.19 -61.04
CA HIS A 225 102.79 -31.45 -60.13
C HIS A 225 103.24 -32.92 -60.13
N LEU A 226 102.31 -33.87 -60.25
CA LEU A 226 102.63 -35.30 -60.38
C LEU A 226 103.35 -35.59 -61.71
N GLU A 227 102.88 -35.02 -62.82
CA GLU A 227 103.52 -35.12 -64.14
C GLU A 227 104.94 -34.55 -64.12
N LYS A 228 105.14 -33.35 -63.55
CA LYS A 228 106.48 -32.76 -63.35
C LYS A 228 107.39 -33.69 -62.53
N LYS A 229 106.88 -34.24 -61.44
CA LYS A 229 107.64 -35.18 -60.57
C LYS A 229 107.96 -36.50 -61.26
N GLU A 230 107.10 -36.98 -62.15
CA GLU A 230 107.37 -38.16 -62.98
C GLU A 230 108.46 -37.87 -64.03
N ASN A 231 108.41 -36.70 -64.66
CA ASN A 231 109.44 -36.25 -65.59
C ASN A 231 110.80 -36.07 -64.88
N GLU A 232 110.83 -35.47 -63.69
CA GLU A 232 112.05 -35.44 -62.85
C GLU A 232 112.58 -36.83 -62.52
N ARG A 233 111.71 -37.82 -62.25
CA ARG A 233 112.13 -39.22 -62.02
C ARG A 233 112.78 -39.80 -63.27
N LYS A 234 112.19 -39.59 -64.45
CA LYS A 234 112.75 -40.04 -65.74
C LYS A 234 114.13 -39.42 -66.00
N MET A 235 114.32 -38.13 -65.72
CA MET A 235 115.63 -37.47 -65.83
C MET A 235 116.66 -38.09 -64.86
N ARG A 236 116.30 -38.28 -63.58
CA ARG A 236 117.19 -38.93 -62.60
C ARG A 236 117.49 -40.39 -62.92
N GLU A 237 116.63 -41.08 -63.66
CA GLU A 237 116.90 -42.44 -64.13
C GLU A 237 117.89 -42.46 -65.30
N GLN A 238 117.85 -41.48 -66.21
CA GLN A 238 118.87 -41.27 -67.24
C GLN A 238 120.23 -40.93 -66.61
N GLU A 239 120.27 -40.02 -65.63
CA GLU A 239 121.49 -39.73 -64.84
C GLU A 239 122.03 -40.98 -64.14
N LYS A 240 121.16 -41.79 -63.51
CA LYS A 240 121.55 -43.07 -62.89
C LYS A 240 122.10 -44.08 -63.91
N GLN A 241 121.61 -44.10 -65.15
CA GLN A 241 122.16 -44.95 -66.20
C GLN A 241 123.58 -44.50 -66.57
N GLN A 242 123.82 -43.21 -66.77
CA GLN A 242 125.15 -42.64 -66.99
C GLN A 242 126.11 -42.91 -65.81
N ILE A 243 125.63 -42.76 -64.57
CA ILE A 243 126.41 -43.11 -63.36
C ILE A 243 126.72 -44.60 -63.32
N LYS A 244 125.78 -45.50 -63.66
CA LYS A 244 126.04 -46.94 -63.73
C LYS A 244 127.07 -47.32 -64.80
N GLU A 245 127.09 -46.63 -65.93
CA GLU A 245 128.12 -46.84 -66.96
C GLU A 245 129.51 -46.42 -66.47
N ASN A 246 129.60 -45.33 -65.70
CA ASN A 246 130.85 -44.91 -65.07
C ASN A 246 131.24 -45.83 -63.90
N GLN A 247 130.29 -46.31 -63.10
CA GLN A 247 130.53 -47.31 -62.05
C GLN A 247 131.05 -48.63 -62.65
N LYS A 248 130.51 -49.11 -63.77
CA LYS A 248 131.04 -50.31 -64.47
C LYS A 248 132.49 -50.15 -64.96
N LYS A 249 132.96 -48.91 -65.19
CA LYS A 249 134.38 -48.65 -65.45
C LYS A 249 135.18 -48.80 -64.15
N MET A 250 134.74 -48.16 -63.07
CA MET A 250 135.36 -48.27 -61.73
C MET A 250 135.37 -49.71 -61.18
N GLU A 251 134.30 -50.49 -61.35
CA GLU A 251 134.20 -51.87 -60.85
C GLU A 251 135.19 -52.82 -61.54
N LYS A 252 135.55 -52.55 -62.80
CA LYS A 252 136.65 -53.26 -63.48
C LYS A 252 138.01 -52.94 -62.89
N ASP A 253 138.17 -51.81 -62.21
CA ASP A 253 139.39 -51.44 -61.50
C ASP A 253 139.35 -51.92 -60.03
N ASP A 254 138.19 -51.88 -59.37
CA ASP A 254 137.99 -52.38 -57.99
C ASP A 254 138.02 -53.91 -57.87
N LEU A 255 137.63 -54.68 -58.90
CA LEU A 255 137.78 -56.14 -58.89
C LEU A 255 139.25 -56.55 -58.77
N LYS A 256 140.18 -55.77 -59.38
CA LYS A 256 141.63 -55.92 -59.23
C LYS A 256 142.13 -55.62 -57.80
N ALA A 257 141.27 -55.05 -56.94
CA ALA A 257 141.57 -54.74 -55.54
C ALA A 257 140.91 -55.71 -54.55
N LYS A 258 139.64 -56.12 -54.76
CA LYS A 258 138.90 -56.97 -53.79
C LYS A 258 139.42 -58.40 -53.66
N GLU A 259 140.12 -58.93 -54.67
CA GLU A 259 140.86 -60.19 -54.54
C GLU A 259 141.90 -60.16 -53.41
N LYS A 260 142.37 -58.96 -53.01
CA LYS A 260 143.37 -58.78 -51.95
C LYS A 260 142.80 -58.88 -50.52
N ASN A 261 141.52 -58.56 -50.30
CA ASN A 261 140.96 -58.38 -48.94
C ASN A 261 140.15 -59.57 -48.39
N ARG A 262 139.67 -60.50 -49.23
CA ARG A 262 138.71 -61.54 -48.80
C ARG A 262 139.30 -62.60 -47.84
N MET A 263 140.61 -62.52 -47.61
CA MET A 263 141.41 -63.46 -46.81
C MET A 263 141.24 -63.29 -45.28
N GLU A 264 140.45 -62.32 -44.78
CA GLU A 264 140.62 -61.82 -43.39
C GLU A 264 139.49 -62.10 -42.34
N GLN A 265 138.20 -62.28 -42.70
CA GLN A 265 137.09 -61.92 -41.77
C GLN A 265 136.30 -63.00 -40.97
N GLN A 266 136.43 -64.31 -41.20
CA GLN A 266 135.43 -65.32 -40.74
C GLN A 266 135.50 -65.75 -39.24
N ARG A 267 135.51 -64.85 -38.25
CA ARG A 267 135.97 -65.17 -36.87
C ARG A 267 135.10 -64.81 -35.61
N MET A 268 133.79 -64.45 -35.69
CA MET A 268 133.18 -63.55 -34.63
C MET A 268 131.79 -63.83 -33.96
N GLN A 269 130.94 -64.84 -34.27
CA GLN A 269 129.46 -64.57 -34.29
C GLN A 269 128.42 -65.19 -33.28
N GLU A 270 128.75 -65.82 -32.12
CA GLU A 270 127.86 -66.88 -31.54
C GLU A 270 127.10 -66.68 -30.17
N GLU A 271 126.96 -65.48 -29.56
CA GLU A 271 126.70 -65.38 -28.08
C GLU A 271 125.27 -65.07 -27.49
N ILE A 272 124.19 -64.76 -28.23
CA ILE A 272 123.11 -63.82 -27.75
C ILE A 272 121.85 -64.34 -26.95
N MET A 273 121.45 -65.62 -26.93
CA MET A 273 120.00 -66.02 -26.82
C MET A 273 119.21 -66.15 -25.46
N ARG A 274 119.46 -65.44 -24.34
CA ARG A 274 119.21 -66.05 -22.98
C ARG A 274 118.04 -65.67 -21.99
N ILE A 275 117.17 -64.64 -22.13
CA ILE A 275 116.64 -63.91 -20.90
C ILE A 275 115.10 -63.88 -20.53
N ASN A 276 114.14 -64.22 -21.39
CA ASN A 276 112.86 -63.44 -21.53
C ASN A 276 111.53 -63.77 -20.71
N ALA A 277 111.49 -64.13 -19.41
CA ALA A 277 110.35 -64.94 -18.85
C ALA A 277 109.34 -64.46 -17.72
N GLU A 278 109.44 -63.33 -16.99
CA GLU A 278 108.84 -63.20 -15.62
C GLU A 278 107.53 -62.38 -15.36
N THR A 279 106.53 -62.31 -16.26
CA THR A 279 105.67 -61.09 -16.36
C THR A 279 104.32 -60.92 -15.61
N LEU A 280 103.68 -61.92 -14.95
CA LEU A 280 102.18 -61.92 -14.86
C LEU A 280 101.50 -62.40 -13.52
N ARG A 281 101.04 -61.50 -12.60
CA ARG A 281 100.23 -61.89 -11.38
C ARG A 281 99.19 -60.91 -10.72
N VAL A 282 98.88 -59.70 -11.21
CA VAL A 282 98.38 -58.58 -10.34
C VAL A 282 96.84 -58.28 -10.27
N LYS A 283 95.92 -58.98 -10.95
CA LYS A 283 94.60 -58.38 -11.35
C LYS A 283 93.31 -58.54 -10.48
N GLU A 284 93.25 -59.31 -9.38
CA GLU A 284 91.93 -59.85 -8.90
C GLU A 284 91.13 -59.09 -7.81
N GLN A 285 91.60 -57.98 -7.22
CA GLN A 285 91.07 -57.53 -5.90
C GLN A 285 89.83 -56.57 -5.87
N ARG A 286 89.25 -56.12 -6.99
CA ARG A 286 88.37 -54.90 -7.01
C ARG A 286 86.84 -55.02 -6.74
N MET A 287 86.26 -56.20 -6.50
CA MET A 287 84.81 -56.44 -6.73
C MET A 287 83.85 -56.46 -5.51
N LYS A 288 84.14 -55.84 -4.35
CA LYS A 288 83.42 -56.13 -3.08
C LYS A 288 82.57 -55.03 -2.39
N GLU A 289 82.52 -53.78 -2.87
CA GLU A 289 82.12 -52.65 -2.00
C GLU A 289 80.65 -52.11 -2.10
N GLU A 290 79.86 -52.43 -3.12
CA GLU A 290 78.63 -51.65 -3.43
C GLU A 290 77.31 -52.00 -2.68
N LYS A 291 77.24 -53.03 -1.82
CA LYS A 291 75.94 -53.64 -1.40
C LYS A 291 75.24 -53.08 -0.14
N LEU A 292 75.63 -51.92 0.42
CA LEU A 292 75.24 -51.52 1.80
C LEU A 292 74.30 -50.30 1.97
N ALA A 293 73.77 -49.68 0.90
CA ALA A 293 73.12 -48.36 0.99
C ALA A 293 71.60 -48.35 1.31
N ASP A 294 70.79 -49.30 0.81
CA ASP A 294 69.36 -49.05 0.58
C ASP A 294 68.38 -49.28 1.74
N ILE A 295 68.82 -49.76 2.91
CA ILE A 295 67.91 -50.28 3.96
C ILE A 295 67.26 -49.18 4.85
N LYS A 296 67.76 -47.92 4.85
CA LYS A 296 67.42 -46.92 5.88
C LYS A 296 66.18 -46.02 5.60
N ALA A 297 65.49 -46.16 4.47
CA ALA A 297 64.48 -45.18 4.05
C ALA A 297 63.02 -45.42 4.52
N MET A 298 62.68 -46.60 5.05
CA MET A 298 61.27 -47.04 5.19
C MET A 298 60.59 -46.80 6.56
N GLU A 299 61.33 -46.46 7.63
CA GLU A 299 60.78 -46.55 9.00
C GLU A 299 60.13 -45.25 9.55
N TYR A 300 60.28 -44.11 8.87
CA TYR A 300 59.88 -42.81 9.43
C TYR A 300 58.37 -42.50 9.40
N ILE A 301 57.61 -43.09 8.48
CA ILE A 301 56.23 -42.64 8.18
C ILE A 301 55.19 -43.18 9.19
N LYS A 302 55.40 -44.35 9.80
CA LYS A 302 54.38 -45.03 10.63
C LYS A 302 54.11 -44.41 12.02
N LYS A 303 54.93 -43.47 12.51
CA LYS A 303 54.82 -42.94 13.88
C LYS A 303 53.92 -41.68 14.05
N LYS A 304 53.43 -41.07 12.96
CA LYS A 304 52.75 -39.76 13.04
C LYS A 304 51.23 -39.83 13.29
N GLN A 305 50.54 -40.87 12.84
CA GLN A 305 49.06 -40.90 12.77
C GLN A 305 48.33 -41.34 14.05
N ALA A 306 49.06 -41.80 15.09
CA ALA A 306 48.46 -42.41 16.28
C ALA A 306 48.14 -41.43 17.44
N ARG A 307 48.29 -40.10 17.27
CA ARG A 307 48.24 -39.12 18.40
C ARG A 307 47.05 -38.17 18.42
N ASP A 308 46.19 -38.18 17.40
CA ASP A 308 45.11 -37.19 17.25
C ASP A 308 43.69 -37.77 17.44
N ALA A 309 43.53 -39.09 17.55
CA ALA A 309 42.21 -39.73 17.69
C ALA A 309 41.64 -39.77 19.13
N GLU A 310 42.48 -39.76 20.16
CA GLU A 310 42.05 -40.04 21.55
C GLU A 310 41.57 -38.79 22.33
N ARG A 311 41.74 -37.57 21.81
CA ARG A 311 41.44 -36.32 22.56
C ARG A 311 40.01 -35.78 22.41
N GLU A 312 39.19 -36.29 21.50
CA GLU A 312 37.86 -35.71 21.21
C GLU A 312 36.65 -36.41 21.85
N ALA A 313 36.81 -37.61 22.43
CA ALA A 313 35.67 -38.45 22.82
C ALA A 313 35.12 -38.21 24.25
N GLU A 314 35.95 -37.90 25.25
CA GLU A 314 35.60 -38.23 26.65
C GLU A 314 34.81 -37.18 27.44
N GLN A 315 34.86 -35.87 27.13
CA GLN A 315 34.32 -34.85 28.03
C GLN A 315 32.90 -34.33 27.72
N LYS A 316 32.19 -34.93 26.74
CA LYS A 316 30.80 -34.55 26.39
C LYS A 316 29.70 -35.19 27.26
N GLN A 317 30.03 -36.12 28.17
CA GLN A 317 29.05 -36.88 28.97
C GLN A 317 28.74 -36.28 30.36
N ILE A 318 29.69 -35.61 31.02
CA ILE A 318 29.64 -35.36 32.49
C ILE A 318 28.75 -34.16 32.92
N ARG A 319 28.19 -33.37 31.98
CA ARG A 319 27.49 -32.10 32.31
C ARG A 319 25.97 -32.20 32.53
N LYS A 320 25.35 -33.39 32.51
CA LYS A 320 23.86 -33.53 32.51
C LYS A 320 23.23 -34.12 33.78
N GLU A 321 24.00 -34.48 34.81
CA GLU A 321 23.48 -35.28 35.95
C GLU A 321 23.24 -34.50 37.26
N LYS A 322 23.48 -33.18 37.32
CA LYS A 322 23.43 -32.40 38.59
C LYS A 322 22.24 -31.43 38.76
N GLU A 323 21.22 -31.49 37.92
CA GLU A 323 20.06 -30.57 37.99
C GLU A 323 18.78 -31.16 38.64
N MET A 324 18.79 -32.41 39.11
CA MET A 324 17.55 -33.13 39.50
C MET A 324 17.21 -33.19 41.01
N GLU A 325 18.00 -32.60 41.92
CA GLU A 325 17.80 -32.79 43.38
C GLU A 325 17.08 -31.66 44.15
N ILE A 326 16.83 -30.48 43.58
CA ILE A 326 16.29 -29.31 44.32
C ILE A 326 14.74 -29.31 44.45
N ALA A 327 14.04 -30.32 43.90
CA ALA A 327 12.58 -30.33 43.79
C ALA A 327 11.78 -30.91 44.99
N LYS A 328 12.43 -31.45 46.05
CA LYS A 328 11.76 -32.31 47.05
C LYS A 328 11.50 -31.73 48.46
N LEU A 329 11.75 -30.45 48.73
CA LEU A 329 11.71 -29.85 50.09
C LEU A 329 10.60 -28.79 50.35
N ARG A 330 9.41 -28.91 49.75
CA ARG A 330 8.28 -27.97 50.00
C ARG A 330 6.92 -28.60 50.34
N ALA A 331 6.85 -29.91 50.60
CA ALA A 331 5.58 -30.66 50.66
C ALA A 331 5.06 -31.01 52.08
N GLN A 332 5.34 -30.21 53.12
CA GLN A 332 5.19 -30.67 54.52
C GLN A 332 4.67 -29.64 55.56
N GLN A 333 3.70 -28.76 55.20
CA GLN A 333 3.16 -27.72 56.12
C GLN A 333 1.61 -27.57 56.12
N GLU A 334 0.81 -28.65 56.21
CA GLU A 334 -0.66 -28.53 56.09
C GLU A 334 -1.52 -29.49 56.95
N LYS A 335 -1.31 -29.60 58.29
CA LYS A 335 -2.14 -30.48 59.15
C LYS A 335 -2.63 -30.02 60.55
N ASP A 336 -2.28 -28.83 61.06
CA ASP A 336 -2.56 -28.47 62.48
C ASP A 336 -3.76 -27.51 62.71
N ARG A 337 -5.03 -27.91 62.45
CA ARG A 337 -6.19 -26.99 62.67
C ARG A 337 -7.51 -27.49 63.30
N ASN A 338 -7.71 -28.76 63.64
CA ASN A 338 -9.04 -29.28 64.04
C ASN A 338 -9.11 -29.91 65.47
N TYR A 339 -9.25 -29.12 66.54
CA TYR A 339 -9.49 -29.66 67.91
C TYR A 339 -10.10 -28.67 68.94
N LYS A 340 -11.33 -28.13 68.73
CA LYS A 340 -11.90 -27.14 69.69
C LYS A 340 -13.43 -26.95 69.71
N ALA A 341 -14.25 -28.01 69.64
CA ALA A 341 -15.67 -27.89 69.29
C ALA A 341 -16.75 -28.59 70.18
N GLU A 342 -16.45 -29.22 71.33
CA GLU A 342 -17.40 -30.18 71.97
C GLU A 342 -17.47 -30.17 73.53
N GLN A 343 -18.07 -29.17 74.24
CA GLN A 343 -18.14 -29.27 75.74
C GLN A 343 -19.16 -28.45 76.61
N ASP A 344 -20.40 -28.11 76.20
CA ASP A 344 -21.18 -27.02 76.89
C ASP A 344 -22.69 -27.25 77.21
N GLU A 345 -23.09 -27.90 78.33
CA GLU A 345 -24.53 -28.23 78.61
C GLU A 345 -25.13 -28.05 80.06
N LEU A 346 -25.26 -29.13 80.85
CA LEU A 346 -26.49 -29.40 81.65
C LEU A 346 -26.51 -28.88 83.12
N CYS A 347 -27.60 -28.23 83.56
CA CYS A 347 -27.76 -27.79 84.98
C CYS A 347 -29.17 -27.28 85.46
N ALA A 348 -30.09 -28.08 86.06
CA ALA A 348 -31.43 -27.56 86.50
C ALA A 348 -32.30 -28.33 87.57
N HIS A 349 -33.34 -27.63 88.09
CA HIS A 349 -34.63 -28.08 88.72
C HIS A 349 -34.78 -28.37 90.26
N ARG A 350 -36.07 -28.38 90.72
CA ARG A 350 -36.73 -28.96 91.96
C ARG A 350 -37.09 -27.99 93.16
N HIS A 351 -38.37 -27.93 93.69
CA HIS A 351 -38.92 -27.47 95.05
C HIS A 351 -40.49 -27.10 95.11
N GLN A 352 -41.23 -27.10 96.28
CA GLN A 352 -42.62 -26.52 96.59
C GLN A 352 -43.18 -26.66 98.09
N GLU A 353 -44.43 -26.19 98.45
CA GLU A 353 -45.49 -26.70 99.45
C GLU A 353 -46.45 -25.78 100.36
N GLU A 354 -46.71 -26.06 101.68
CA GLU A 354 -48.05 -26.04 102.46
C GLU A 354 -48.55 -24.82 103.35
N LEU A 355 -49.88 -24.73 103.73
CA LEU A 355 -50.52 -24.17 104.99
C LEU A 355 -52.11 -24.04 105.05
N GLN A 356 -52.79 -24.09 106.25
CA GLN A 356 -54.26 -23.79 106.43
C GLN A 356 -54.88 -23.57 107.88
N LYS A 357 -56.17 -23.10 107.98
CA LYS A 357 -57.33 -23.55 108.87
C LYS A 357 -57.74 -22.90 110.26
N LYS A 358 -58.86 -22.12 110.38
CA LYS A 358 -59.75 -21.88 111.61
C LYS A 358 -61.09 -21.10 111.33
N TRP A 359 -62.13 -21.12 112.22
CA TRP A 359 -63.41 -20.33 112.08
C TRP A 359 -64.25 -20.06 113.39
N ARG A 360 -65.49 -19.49 113.25
CA ARG A 360 -66.63 -19.15 114.20
C ARG A 360 -66.71 -17.73 114.86
N GLU A 361 -67.45 -17.53 115.96
CA GLU A 361 -68.87 -17.02 115.98
C GLU A 361 -69.15 -15.47 115.86
N LYS A 362 -69.72 -14.74 116.86
CA LYS A 362 -69.80 -13.24 116.86
C LYS A 362 -70.76 -12.60 115.82
N ASN A 363 -71.61 -13.42 115.20
CA ASN A 363 -72.21 -13.13 113.89
C ASN A 363 -73.52 -12.31 113.87
N ARG A 364 -74.37 -12.33 114.92
CA ARG A 364 -75.80 -11.92 114.79
C ARG A 364 -76.09 -10.43 115.00
N GLU A 365 -75.50 -9.80 116.01
CA GLU A 365 -75.59 -8.34 116.18
C GLU A 365 -74.66 -7.62 115.18
N GLN A 366 -73.54 -8.28 114.86
CA GLN A 366 -72.84 -8.03 113.61
C GLN A 366 -73.79 -8.10 112.41
N ALA A 367 -74.75 -9.02 112.32
CA ALA A 367 -75.64 -9.13 111.15
C ALA A 367 -76.59 -7.94 110.95
N VAL A 368 -77.10 -7.28 112.00
CA VAL A 368 -77.97 -6.08 111.82
C VAL A 368 -77.14 -4.84 111.51
N ARG A 369 -76.00 -4.64 112.18
CA ARG A 369 -75.05 -3.58 111.81
C ARG A 369 -74.47 -3.82 110.42
N LYS A 370 -74.13 -5.07 110.08
CA LYS A 370 -73.81 -5.49 108.70
C LYS A 370 -74.98 -5.19 107.78
N ALA A 371 -76.24 -5.48 108.09
CA ALA A 371 -77.37 -5.22 107.19
C ALA A 371 -77.57 -3.72 106.91
N GLN A 372 -77.47 -2.84 107.92
CA GLN A 372 -77.54 -1.38 107.70
C GLN A 372 -76.29 -0.87 106.95
N GLN A 373 -75.11 -1.39 107.29
CA GLN A 373 -73.88 -1.11 106.54
C GLN A 373 -73.94 -1.67 105.13
N GLU A 374 -74.58 -2.81 104.87
CA GLU A 374 -74.76 -3.49 103.58
C GLU A 374 -75.83 -2.80 102.75
N ALA A 375 -76.81 -2.15 103.36
CA ALA A 375 -77.77 -1.27 102.69
C ALA A 375 -77.12 0.05 102.27
N MET A 376 -76.34 0.69 103.17
CA MET A 376 -75.57 1.91 102.84
C MET A 376 -74.45 1.63 101.84
N LEU A 377 -73.68 0.56 102.04
CA LEU A 377 -72.72 0.04 101.07
C LEU A 377 -73.43 -0.46 99.81
N GLY A 378 -74.69 -0.91 99.89
CA GLY A 378 -75.51 -1.33 98.76
C GLY A 378 -75.86 -0.15 97.87
N ALA A 379 -76.41 0.92 98.45
CA ALA A 379 -76.65 2.19 97.76
C ALA A 379 -75.34 2.78 97.20
N ALA A 380 -74.28 2.86 98.01
CA ALA A 380 -72.97 3.35 97.55
C ALA A 380 -72.33 2.44 96.49
N ARG A 381 -72.57 1.12 96.50
CA ARG A 381 -72.18 0.18 95.43
C ARG A 381 -73.02 0.41 94.18
N LEU A 382 -74.32 0.67 94.29
CA LEU A 382 -75.20 0.96 93.15
C LEU A 382 -74.81 2.30 92.50
N GLU A 383 -74.55 3.34 93.29
CA GLU A 383 -73.98 4.61 92.81
C GLU A 383 -72.59 4.40 92.18
N GLN A 384 -71.68 3.68 92.85
CA GLN A 384 -70.38 3.34 92.29
C GLN A 384 -70.51 2.53 90.98
N VAL A 385 -71.47 1.61 90.88
CA VAL A 385 -71.76 0.85 89.66
C VAL A 385 -72.31 1.76 88.57
N HIS A 386 -73.24 2.68 88.88
CA HIS A 386 -73.72 3.68 87.92
C HIS A 386 -72.60 4.61 87.44
N SER A 387 -71.76 5.13 88.34
CA SER A 387 -70.60 5.95 87.98
C SER A 387 -69.58 5.15 87.16
N LYS A 388 -69.32 3.88 87.49
CA LYS A 388 -68.47 2.98 86.69
C LYS A 388 -69.07 2.68 85.32
N GLN A 389 -70.37 2.43 85.22
CA GLN A 389 -71.07 2.20 83.96
C GLN A 389 -71.02 3.44 83.07
N HIS A 390 -71.29 4.63 83.62
CA HIS A 390 -71.17 5.89 82.90
C HIS A 390 -69.73 6.16 82.45
N TYR A 391 -68.74 5.91 83.32
CA TYR A 391 -67.33 6.02 82.95
C TYR A 391 -66.93 5.00 81.85
N GLN A 392 -67.46 3.77 81.91
CA GLN A 392 -67.23 2.74 80.90
C GLN A 392 -67.90 3.07 79.56
N THR A 393 -69.10 3.64 79.54
CA THR A 393 -69.75 4.07 78.29
C THR A 393 -69.01 5.25 77.67
N VAL A 394 -68.60 6.25 78.46
CA VAL A 394 -67.78 7.38 78.00
C VAL A 394 -66.41 6.91 77.49
N GLN A 395 -65.74 5.96 78.18
CA GLN A 395 -64.52 5.36 77.64
C GLN A 395 -64.77 4.59 76.34
N ALA A 396 -65.91 3.89 76.21
CA ALA A 396 -66.23 3.13 75.01
C ALA A 396 -66.55 4.04 73.82
N THR A 397 -67.16 5.22 74.03
CA THR A 397 -67.34 6.22 72.96
C THR A 397 -66.01 6.84 72.55
N ILE A 398 -65.16 7.25 73.51
CA ILE A 398 -63.81 7.79 73.22
C ILE A 398 -62.99 6.77 72.41
N LYS A 399 -62.93 5.51 72.85
CA LYS A 399 -62.20 4.43 72.14
C LYS A 399 -62.74 4.16 70.73
N LYS A 400 -64.06 4.28 70.50
CA LYS A 400 -64.65 4.18 69.16
C LYS A 400 -64.24 5.35 68.28
N GLU A 401 -64.30 6.57 68.79
CA GLU A 401 -63.86 7.76 68.04
C GLU A 401 -62.37 7.73 67.71
N GLU A 402 -61.52 7.29 68.64
CA GLU A 402 -60.08 7.09 68.41
C GLU A 402 -59.84 6.02 67.34
N PHE A 403 -60.53 4.89 67.41
CA PHE A 403 -60.48 3.84 66.39
C PHE A 403 -60.93 4.36 65.02
N ASP A 404 -62.05 5.08 64.93
CA ASP A 404 -62.55 5.65 63.67
C ASP A 404 -61.61 6.72 63.09
N ARG A 405 -60.95 7.52 63.94
CA ARG A 405 -59.90 8.47 63.52
C ARG A 405 -58.68 7.74 62.96
N MET A 406 -58.20 6.70 63.65
CA MET A 406 -57.09 5.86 63.19
C MET A 406 -57.41 5.15 61.87
N LEU A 407 -58.62 4.62 61.72
CA LEU A 407 -59.06 3.89 60.53
C LEU A 407 -59.26 4.84 59.33
N LYS A 408 -59.70 6.08 59.55
CA LYS A 408 -59.68 7.15 58.53
C LYS A 408 -58.25 7.51 58.12
N ALA A 409 -57.35 7.73 59.07
CA ALA A 409 -55.95 8.04 58.80
C ALA A 409 -55.23 6.92 58.02
N GLN A 410 -55.50 5.65 58.35
CA GLN A 410 -55.00 4.48 57.60
C GLN A 410 -55.53 4.45 56.17
N LYS A 411 -56.84 4.66 55.95
CA LYS A 411 -57.44 4.72 54.61
C LYS A 411 -56.86 5.86 53.76
N GLU A 412 -56.59 7.02 54.37
CA GLU A 412 -55.92 8.13 53.68
C GLU A 412 -54.45 7.81 53.36
N ALA A 413 -53.73 7.13 54.25
CA ALA A 413 -52.36 6.70 54.01
C ALA A 413 -52.29 5.69 52.85
N GLU A 414 -53.15 4.65 52.86
CA GLU A 414 -53.27 3.69 51.75
C GLU A 414 -53.60 4.36 50.41
N ALA A 415 -54.50 5.36 50.41
CA ALA A 415 -54.86 6.09 49.20
C ALA A 415 -53.65 6.87 48.65
N LYS A 416 -52.90 7.56 49.54
CA LYS A 416 -51.67 8.30 49.18
C LYS A 416 -50.58 7.36 48.66
N GLU A 417 -50.40 6.18 49.26
CA GLU A 417 -49.45 5.17 48.76
C GLU A 417 -49.85 4.62 47.39
N LYS A 418 -51.13 4.28 47.19
CA LYS A 418 -51.64 3.81 45.88
C LYS A 418 -51.41 4.85 44.79
N GLU A 419 -51.70 6.11 45.06
CA GLU A 419 -51.45 7.22 44.12
C GLU A 419 -49.95 7.38 43.81
N GLN A 420 -49.07 7.30 44.83
CA GLN A 420 -47.63 7.37 44.63
C GLN A 420 -47.09 6.19 43.80
N GLN A 421 -47.56 4.96 44.07
CA GLN A 421 -47.21 3.78 43.29
C GLN A 421 -47.65 3.91 41.83
N GLU A 422 -48.85 4.44 41.57
CA GLU A 422 -49.34 4.65 40.21
C GLU A 422 -48.54 5.73 39.47
N ARG A 423 -48.24 6.86 40.13
CA ARG A 423 -47.32 7.88 39.60
C ARG A 423 -45.93 7.33 39.29
N GLN A 424 -45.40 6.42 40.12
CA GLN A 424 -44.13 5.74 39.86
C GLN A 424 -44.23 4.76 38.67
N ARG A 425 -45.29 3.93 38.60
CA ARG A 425 -45.54 3.03 37.45
C ARG A 425 -45.61 3.81 36.13
N GLN A 426 -46.33 4.92 36.10
CA GLN A 426 -46.41 5.79 34.91
C GLN A 426 -45.04 6.36 34.51
N LYS A 427 -44.19 6.77 35.47
CA LYS A 427 -42.81 7.21 35.20
C LYS A 427 -41.95 6.08 34.61
N VAL A 428 -42.05 4.87 35.17
CA VAL A 428 -41.31 3.69 34.67
C VAL A 428 -41.75 3.32 33.25
N LEU A 429 -43.05 3.36 32.95
CA LEU A 429 -43.57 3.11 31.60
C LEU A 429 -43.05 4.14 30.58
N ARG A 430 -43.17 5.43 30.87
CA ARG A 430 -42.65 6.51 30.01
C ARG A 430 -41.13 6.41 29.79
N HIS A 431 -40.38 6.07 30.84
CA HIS A 431 -38.94 5.83 30.73
C HIS A 431 -38.63 4.61 29.84
N ALA A 432 -39.35 3.51 30.00
CA ALA A 432 -39.18 2.32 29.17
C ALA A 432 -39.54 2.58 27.69
N GLU A 433 -40.56 3.40 27.42
CA GLU A 433 -40.92 3.84 26.07
C GLU A 433 -39.82 4.72 25.45
N ALA A 434 -39.29 5.69 26.19
CA ALA A 434 -38.17 6.53 25.74
C ALA A 434 -36.90 5.71 25.44
N VAL A 435 -36.56 4.73 26.29
CA VAL A 435 -35.44 3.80 26.04
C VAL A 435 -35.68 2.95 24.79
N ARG A 436 -36.91 2.45 24.56
CA ARG A 436 -37.26 1.71 23.33
C ARG A 436 -37.12 2.60 22.08
N GLN A 437 -37.51 3.88 22.16
CA GLN A 437 -37.34 4.85 21.07
C GLN A 437 -35.85 5.07 20.77
N GLN A 438 -35.03 5.40 21.79
CA GLN A 438 -33.57 5.58 21.63
C GLN A 438 -32.88 4.33 21.05
N VAL A 439 -33.25 3.13 21.49
CA VAL A 439 -32.71 1.87 20.93
C VAL A 439 -33.10 1.70 19.47
N ASN A 440 -34.33 2.05 19.09
CA ASN A 440 -34.77 1.98 17.69
C ASN A 440 -34.10 3.04 16.81
N GLU A 441 -33.86 4.24 17.32
CA GLU A 441 -33.12 5.30 16.63
C GLU A 441 -31.66 4.92 16.43
N ARG A 442 -30.96 4.46 17.48
CA ARG A 442 -29.59 3.90 17.34
C ARG A 442 -29.53 2.75 16.35
N LYS A 443 -30.52 1.84 16.33
CA LYS A 443 -30.61 0.76 15.34
C LYS A 443 -30.85 1.26 13.91
N LYS A 444 -31.53 2.39 13.71
CA LYS A 444 -31.69 3.03 12.39
C LYS A 444 -30.39 3.69 11.95
N LEU A 445 -29.74 4.44 12.84
CA LEU A 445 -28.46 5.11 12.59
C LEU A 445 -27.36 4.08 12.25
N ALA A 446 -27.15 3.06 13.07
CA ALA A 446 -26.17 2.01 12.78
C ALA A 446 -26.44 1.26 11.47
N LYS A 447 -27.71 1.14 11.04
CA LYS A 447 -28.06 0.59 9.73
C LYS A 447 -27.80 1.56 8.57
N ALA A 448 -27.89 2.88 8.81
CA ALA A 448 -27.52 3.90 7.83
C ALA A 448 -25.99 3.96 7.69
N GLU A 449 -25.26 4.08 8.80
CA GLU A 449 -23.79 4.04 8.86
C GLU A 449 -23.23 2.78 8.17
N HIS A 450 -23.80 1.59 8.43
CA HIS A 450 -23.41 0.38 7.71
C HIS A 450 -23.67 0.48 6.20
N ARG A 451 -24.81 1.02 5.75
CA ARG A 451 -25.11 1.19 4.32
C ARG A 451 -24.20 2.20 3.65
N GLU A 452 -23.84 3.28 4.35
CA GLU A 452 -22.90 4.28 3.88
C GLU A 452 -21.50 3.67 3.76
N GLY A 453 -21.02 2.94 4.78
CA GLY A 453 -19.75 2.22 4.71
C GLY A 453 -19.69 1.13 3.62
N PHE A 454 -20.79 0.41 3.38
CA PHE A 454 -20.89 -0.50 2.22
C PHE A 454 -20.87 0.26 0.89
N GLY A 455 -21.63 1.36 0.77
CA GLY A 455 -21.63 2.18 -0.43
C GLY A 455 -20.31 2.91 -0.70
N GLU A 456 -19.52 3.21 0.34
CA GLU A 456 -18.15 3.69 0.22
C GLU A 456 -17.20 2.56 -0.24
N ALA A 457 -17.34 1.35 0.32
CA ALA A 457 -16.57 0.19 -0.13
C ALA A 457 -16.86 -0.18 -1.60
N ASP A 458 -18.12 -0.13 -2.02
CA ASP A 458 -18.53 -0.38 -3.41
C ASP A 458 -17.94 0.69 -4.35
N LYS A 459 -17.99 1.98 -3.98
CA LYS A 459 -17.33 3.07 -4.75
C LYS A 459 -15.82 2.87 -4.84
N LEU A 460 -15.15 2.52 -3.75
CA LEU A 460 -13.71 2.25 -3.75
C LEU A 460 -13.36 1.04 -4.63
N LEU A 461 -14.24 0.02 -4.67
CA LEU A 461 -14.09 -1.12 -5.56
C LEU A 461 -14.28 -0.71 -7.03
N GLU A 462 -15.29 0.08 -7.36
CA GLU A 462 -15.50 0.64 -8.70
C GLU A 462 -14.33 1.54 -9.14
N GLU A 463 -13.85 2.43 -8.28
CA GLU A 463 -12.68 3.28 -8.55
C GLU A 463 -11.42 2.46 -8.79
N ALA A 464 -11.20 1.39 -8.00
CA ALA A 464 -10.09 0.46 -8.18
C ALA A 464 -10.20 -0.32 -9.51
N GLN A 465 -11.39 -0.81 -9.86
CA GLN A 465 -11.64 -1.47 -11.14
C GLN A 465 -11.41 -0.52 -12.32
N GLN A 466 -11.95 0.70 -12.26
CA GLN A 466 -11.72 1.71 -13.29
C GLN A 466 -10.23 2.10 -13.39
N ARG A 467 -9.52 2.19 -12.27
CA ARG A 467 -8.06 2.43 -12.26
C ARG A 467 -7.31 1.27 -12.94
N GLN A 468 -7.64 0.01 -12.62
CA GLN A 468 -7.06 -1.16 -13.28
C GLN A 468 -7.33 -1.17 -14.79
N MET A 469 -8.56 -0.88 -15.23
CA MET A 469 -8.91 -0.78 -16.65
C MET A 469 -8.09 0.31 -17.36
N ARG A 470 -8.05 1.54 -16.81
CA ARG A 470 -7.23 2.64 -17.35
C ARG A 470 -5.74 2.28 -17.43
N LEU A 471 -5.21 1.59 -16.41
CA LEU A 471 -3.81 1.15 -16.40
C LEU A 471 -3.55 0.05 -17.44
N ASN A 472 -4.45 -0.91 -17.60
CA ASN A 472 -4.33 -1.98 -18.60
C ASN A 472 -4.40 -1.42 -20.04
N GLU A 473 -5.32 -0.49 -20.32
CA GLU A 473 -5.39 0.20 -21.62
C GLU A 473 -4.07 0.92 -21.97
N ILE A 474 -3.42 1.57 -21.00
CA ILE A 474 -2.16 2.27 -21.22
C ILE A 474 -1.00 1.29 -21.37
N LYS A 475 -0.96 0.21 -20.58
CA LYS A 475 0.00 -0.88 -20.76
C LYS A 475 -0.10 -1.46 -22.18
N GLU A 476 -1.32 -1.71 -22.68
CA GLU A 476 -1.53 -2.12 -24.08
C GLU A 476 -1.09 -1.09 -25.11
N LYS A 477 -1.39 0.21 -24.92
CA LYS A 477 -0.95 1.28 -25.82
C LYS A 477 0.57 1.33 -25.92
N LYS A 478 1.26 1.33 -24.76
CA LYS A 478 2.73 1.25 -24.67
C LYS A 478 3.29 0.03 -25.40
N LEU A 479 2.72 -1.15 -25.17
CA LEU A 479 3.15 -2.39 -25.84
C LEU A 479 2.96 -2.33 -27.37
N LYS A 480 1.89 -1.69 -27.85
CA LYS A 480 1.66 -1.42 -29.27
C LYS A 480 2.67 -0.40 -29.81
N GLU A 481 3.00 0.65 -29.06
CA GLU A 481 4.05 1.63 -29.41
C GLU A 481 5.43 0.95 -29.57
N LEU A 482 5.82 0.01 -28.70
CA LEU A 482 7.07 -0.76 -28.83
C LEU A 482 7.15 -1.55 -30.14
N ARG A 483 6.03 -2.17 -30.53
CA ARG A 483 5.90 -2.92 -31.79
C ARG A 483 6.01 -1.97 -32.99
N VAL A 484 5.44 -0.76 -32.91
CA VAL A 484 5.55 0.29 -33.95
C VAL A 484 6.97 0.87 -34.05
N ILE A 485 7.69 0.98 -32.93
CA ILE A 485 9.11 1.41 -32.90
C ILE A 485 10.04 0.36 -33.57
N GLY A 486 9.54 -0.84 -33.88
CA GLY A 486 10.29 -1.87 -34.59
C GLY A 486 11.18 -2.73 -33.69
N LEU A 487 10.93 -2.74 -32.37
CA LEU A 487 11.61 -3.66 -31.46
C LEU A 487 11.20 -5.10 -31.78
N GLY A 488 12.19 -5.99 -31.90
CA GLY A 488 11.94 -7.39 -32.23
C GLY A 488 11.02 -8.07 -31.22
N GLU A 489 10.03 -8.82 -31.73
CA GLU A 489 8.93 -9.43 -30.95
C GLU A 489 9.38 -10.18 -29.69
N LYS A 490 10.57 -10.80 -29.71
CA LYS A 490 11.21 -11.44 -28.55
C LYS A 490 11.26 -10.51 -27.33
N TYR A 491 11.70 -9.27 -27.51
CA TYR A 491 11.82 -8.29 -26.43
C TYR A 491 10.46 -7.74 -26.00
N CYS A 492 9.53 -7.55 -26.95
CA CYS A 492 8.15 -7.16 -26.66
C CYS A 492 7.46 -8.21 -25.75
N CYS A 493 7.53 -9.49 -26.12
CA CYS A 493 6.99 -10.59 -25.30
C CYS A 493 7.68 -10.71 -23.93
N GLU A 494 8.96 -10.36 -23.79
CA GLU A 494 9.61 -10.30 -22.49
C GLU A 494 9.05 -9.18 -21.60
N VAL A 495 8.82 -7.99 -22.16
CA VAL A 495 8.19 -6.87 -21.45
C VAL A 495 6.76 -7.25 -21.03
N GLU A 496 5.97 -7.85 -21.93
CA GLU A 496 4.61 -8.35 -21.64
C GLU A 496 4.59 -9.33 -20.47
N ARG A 497 5.44 -10.37 -20.51
CA ARG A 497 5.54 -11.37 -19.43
C ARG A 497 5.99 -10.77 -18.11
N LYS A 498 6.92 -9.80 -18.12
CA LYS A 498 7.40 -9.12 -16.91
C LYS A 498 6.31 -8.19 -16.34
N ALA A 499 5.59 -7.45 -17.20
CA ALA A 499 4.50 -6.56 -16.82
C ALA A 499 3.29 -7.30 -16.21
N GLN A 500 2.94 -8.48 -16.74
CA GLN A 500 1.90 -9.34 -16.17
C GLN A 500 2.30 -9.89 -14.79
N ARG A 501 3.57 -10.27 -14.59
CA ARG A 501 4.05 -10.76 -13.28
C ARG A 501 4.03 -9.67 -12.20
N THR A 502 4.34 -8.42 -12.56
CA THR A 502 4.28 -7.28 -11.63
C THR A 502 2.86 -6.85 -11.22
N HIS A 503 1.82 -7.53 -11.72
CA HIS A 503 0.41 -7.33 -11.30
C HIS A 503 -0.03 -8.34 -10.21
N PHE A 504 0.79 -9.35 -9.91
CA PHE A 504 0.47 -10.44 -8.96
C PHE A 504 1.32 -10.39 -7.67
N VAL A 505 2.02 -9.29 -7.42
CA VAL A 505 2.83 -9.00 -6.22
C VAL A 505 2.59 -7.55 -5.78
#